data_AF-A0A9D3T016-F1
#
_entry.id   AF-A0A9D3T016-F1
#
_cell.length_a   1.000
_cell.length_b   1.000
_cell.length_c   1.000
_cell.angle_alpha   90.00
_cell.angle_beta   90.00
_cell.angle_gamma   90.00
#
_symmetry.space_group_name_H-M   'P 1'
#
loop_
_entity.id
_entity.type
_entity.pdbx_description
1 polymer ?
#
loop_
_entity_poly.entity_id
_entity_poly.type
_entity_poly.pdbx_seq_one_letter_code
_entity_poly.pdbx_strand_id
1 'polypeptide(L)'
;MLAQYWRNKASALFPSEMDVDKEFEDWKIKFEKSYATPEEEAERKKIWLATRAMVIEHNKKHEQGLVTWTMGLNHFADLRPEEMPCGLIVP
;
A
#
# COMPACT_ATOMS: atom_id res chain seq x y z
N MET A 1 20.44 18.95 -15.95
CA MET A 1 19.56 17.80 -16.26
C MET A 1 18.94 17.11 -15.03
N LEU A 2 18.86 17.77 -13.86
CA LEU A 2 18.24 17.20 -12.64
C LEU A 2 16.92 17.90 -12.25
N ALA A 3 16.69 19.15 -12.66
CA ALA A 3 15.46 19.88 -12.34
C ALA A 3 14.19 19.27 -12.98
N GLN A 4 14.32 18.69 -14.17
CA GLN A 4 13.22 17.96 -14.82
C GLN A 4 12.96 16.60 -14.16
N TYR A 5 14.03 15.94 -13.66
CA TYR A 5 13.94 14.67 -12.94
C TYR A 5 13.12 14.82 -11.66
N TRP A 6 13.40 15.85 -10.84
CA TRP A 6 12.63 16.12 -9.63
C TRP A 6 11.20 16.58 -9.91
N ARG A 7 10.95 17.29 -11.02
CA ARG A 7 9.60 17.68 -11.44
C ARG A 7 8.74 16.47 -11.82
N ASN A 8 9.30 15.55 -12.61
CA ASN A 8 8.60 14.31 -13.00
C ASN A 8 8.44 13.34 -11.82
N LYS A 9 9.43 13.28 -10.91
CA LYS A 9 9.34 12.50 -9.67
C LYS A 9 8.31 13.09 -8.69
N ALA A 10 8.19 14.41 -8.61
CA ALA A 10 7.19 15.11 -7.78
C ALA A 10 5.75 14.91 -8.28
N SER A 11 5.53 14.84 -9.60
CA SER A 11 4.23 14.46 -10.17
C SER A 11 3.82 13.02 -9.85
N ALA A 12 4.78 12.15 -9.51
CA ALA A 12 4.55 10.78 -9.04
C ALA A 12 4.49 10.66 -7.49
N LEU A 13 4.78 11.74 -6.76
CA LEU A 13 4.83 11.75 -5.30
C LEU A 13 3.49 12.11 -4.64
N PHE A 14 2.55 12.63 -5.42
CA PHE A 14 1.15 12.76 -5.02
C PHE A 14 0.32 11.86 -5.92
N PRO A 15 0.11 10.58 -5.55
CA PRO A 15 -0.86 9.77 -6.27
C PRO A 15 -2.19 10.53 -6.20
N SER A 16 -2.76 10.87 -7.35
CA SER A 16 -4.11 11.40 -7.38
C SER A 16 -5.04 10.32 -6.81
N GLU A 17 -6.06 10.70 -6.06
CA GLU A 17 -7.04 9.74 -5.50
C GLU A 17 -7.56 8.73 -6.55
N MET A 18 -7.65 9.17 -7.82
CA MET A 18 -8.01 8.32 -8.95
C MET A 18 -7.02 7.17 -9.23
N ASP A 19 -5.72 7.37 -9.01
CA ASP A 19 -4.70 6.35 -9.21
C ASP A 19 -4.76 5.27 -8.12
N VAL A 20 -5.08 5.70 -6.90
CA VAL A 20 -5.21 4.82 -5.74
C VAL A 20 -6.45 3.92 -5.85
N ASP A 21 -7.55 4.47 -6.36
CA ASP A 21 -8.77 3.70 -6.64
C ASP A 21 -8.53 2.63 -7.70
N LYS A 22 -7.81 2.99 -8.76
CA LYS A 22 -7.43 2.05 -9.82
C LYS A 22 -6.48 0.96 -9.31
N GLU A 23 -5.49 1.32 -8.52
CA GLU A 23 -4.60 0.33 -7.88
C GLU A 23 -5.38 -0.62 -6.96
N PHE A 24 -6.38 -0.13 -6.24
CA PHE A 24 -7.24 -0.97 -5.40
C PHE A 24 -8.09 -1.93 -6.24
N GLU A 25 -8.65 -1.48 -7.36
CA GLU A 25 -9.36 -2.34 -8.31
C GLU A 25 -8.45 -3.41 -8.91
N ASP A 26 -7.28 -3.02 -9.40
CA ASP A 26 -6.27 -3.94 -9.94
C ASP A 26 -5.84 -4.96 -8.87
N TRP A 27 -5.68 -4.53 -7.61
CA TRP A 27 -5.37 -5.41 -6.48
C TRP A 27 -6.52 -6.38 -6.20
N LYS A 28 -7.78 -5.93 -6.20
CA LYS A 28 -8.95 -6.79 -6.04
C LYS A 28 -9.01 -7.86 -7.13
N ILE A 29 -8.77 -7.50 -8.38
CA ILE A 29 -8.73 -8.43 -9.51
C ILE A 29 -7.59 -9.44 -9.34
N LYS A 30 -6.39 -8.95 -9.00
CA LYS A 30 -5.19 -9.78 -8.84
C LYS A 30 -5.34 -10.84 -7.74
N PHE A 31 -6.08 -10.54 -6.68
CA PHE A 31 -6.29 -11.44 -5.53
C PHE A 31 -7.71 -12.00 -5.46
N GLU A 32 -8.50 -11.84 -6.52
CA GLU A 32 -9.89 -12.31 -6.65
C GLU A 32 -10.78 -11.96 -5.44
N LYS A 33 -10.61 -10.73 -4.92
CA LYS A 33 -11.34 -10.25 -3.74
C LYS A 33 -12.73 -9.76 -4.14
N SER A 34 -13.76 -10.27 -3.48
CA SER A 34 -15.14 -9.76 -3.56
C SER A 34 -15.65 -9.45 -2.16
N TYR A 35 -16.32 -8.30 -2.03
CA TYR A 35 -16.93 -7.85 -0.78
C TYR A 35 -18.45 -7.88 -0.95
N ALA A 36 -19.16 -8.28 0.11
CA ALA A 36 -20.61 -8.48 0.02
C ALA A 36 -21.39 -7.16 0.12
N THR A 37 -20.81 -6.14 0.75
CA THR A 37 -21.45 -4.85 1.01
C THR A 37 -20.53 -3.68 0.69
N PRO A 38 -21.06 -2.53 0.23
CA PRO A 38 -20.26 -1.34 -0.04
C PRO A 38 -19.66 -0.75 1.25
N GLU A 39 -20.29 -0.95 2.40
CA GLU A 39 -19.73 -0.56 3.70
C GLU A 39 -18.47 -1.36 4.02
N GLU A 40 -18.49 -2.68 3.82
CA GLU A 40 -17.32 -3.54 4.00
C GLU A 40 -16.21 -3.18 3.02
N GLU A 41 -16.53 -2.90 1.75
CA GLU A 41 -15.54 -2.45 0.78
C GLU A 41 -14.87 -1.14 1.21
N ALA A 42 -15.64 -0.18 1.74
CA ALA A 42 -15.09 1.08 2.22
C ALA A 42 -14.16 0.90 3.44
N GLU A 43 -14.50 -0.02 4.36
CA GLU A 43 -13.63 -0.37 5.48
C GLU A 43 -12.34 -1.07 5.01
N ARG A 44 -12.47 -2.05 4.12
CA ARG A 44 -11.33 -2.81 3.57
C ARG A 44 -10.40 -1.92 2.76
N LYS A 45 -10.96 -0.97 2.01
CA LYS A 45 -10.19 0.07 1.30
C LYS A 45 -9.40 0.94 2.27
N LYS A 46 -9.98 1.38 3.39
CA LYS A 46 -9.23 2.14 4.42
C LYS A 46 -8.04 1.35 4.97
N ILE A 47 -8.22 0.05 5.22
CA ILE A 47 -7.16 -0.83 5.71
C ILE A 47 -6.06 -0.98 4.64
N TRP A 48 -6.46 -1.20 3.39
CA TRP A 48 -5.54 -1.29 2.26
C TRP A 48 -4.72 -0.01 2.06
N LEU A 49 -5.35 1.16 2.19
CA LEU A 49 -4.67 2.46 2.15
C LEU A 49 -3.64 2.60 3.26
N ALA A 50 -3.97 2.18 4.49
CA ALA A 50 -3.04 2.19 5.61
C ALA A 50 -1.84 1.26 5.37
N THR A 51 -2.08 0.05 4.88
CA THR A 51 -1.00 -0.90 4.53
C THR A 51 -0.12 -0.34 3.41
N ARG A 52 -0.71 0.27 2.38
CA ARG A 52 0.03 0.92 1.29
C ARG A 52 0.94 2.02 1.81
N ALA A 53 0.43 2.89 2.69
CA ALA A 53 1.22 3.94 3.31
C ALA A 53 2.40 3.38 4.11
N MET A 54 2.17 2.30 4.89
CA MET A 54 3.22 1.62 5.65
C MET A 54 4.31 1.03 4.75
N VAL A 55 3.91 0.38 3.64
CA VAL A 55 4.82 -0.17 2.63
C VAL A 55 5.69 0.92 2.02
N ILE A 56 5.09 2.06 1.64
CA ILE A 56 5.80 3.20 1.06
C ILE A 56 6.80 3.76 2.07
N GLU A 57 6.39 3.94 3.33
CA GLU A 57 7.28 4.45 4.38
C GLU A 57 8.45 3.50 4.64
N HIS A 58 8.19 2.18 4.69
CA HIS A 58 9.22 1.17 4.86
C HIS A 58 10.21 1.16 3.69
N ASN A 59 9.71 1.17 2.45
CA ASN A 59 10.55 1.21 1.26
C ASN A 59 11.37 2.50 1.18
N LYS A 60 10.84 3.63 1.68
CA LYS A 60 11.61 4.86 1.82
C LYS A 60 12.75 4.71 2.84
N LYS A 61 12.51 4.04 3.97
CA LYS A 61 13.58 3.71 4.94
C LYS A 61 14.62 2.76 4.32
N HIS A 62 14.20 1.84 3.45
CA HIS A 62 15.10 0.95 2.72
C HIS A 62 15.99 1.72 1.75
N GLU A 63 15.44 2.68 0.98
CA GLU A 63 16.21 3.58 0.11
C GLU A 63 17.22 4.43 0.89
N GLN A 64 16.91 4.75 2.16
CA GLN A 64 17.83 5.43 3.07
C GLN A 64 18.87 4.50 3.71
N GLY A 65 18.80 3.19 3.45
CA GLY A 65 19.69 2.18 4.02
C GLY A 65 19.44 1.87 5.50
N LEU A 66 18.28 2.27 6.05
CA LEU A 66 17.92 2.04 7.46
C LEU A 66 17.35 0.63 7.71
N VAL A 67 16.84 -0.02 6.67
CA VAL A 67 16.29 -1.38 6.71
C VAL A 67 16.84 -2.17 5.53
N THR A 68 17.00 -3.48 5.70
CA THR A 68 17.66 -4.38 4.72
C THR A 68 16.68 -5.10 3.80
N TRP A 69 15.38 -4.91 4.00
CA TRP A 69 14.32 -5.56 3.26
C TRP A 69 13.30 -4.55 2.76
N THR A 70 12.53 -4.96 1.75
CA THR A 70 11.45 -4.15 1.17
C THR A 70 10.11 -4.79 1.47
N MET A 71 9.07 -3.96 1.56
CA MET A 71 7.69 -4.38 1.73
C MET A 71 6.94 -4.26 0.40
N GLY A 72 5.90 -5.09 0.24
CA GLY A 72 5.01 -5.04 -0.92
C GLY A 72 3.56 -5.29 -0.50
N LEU A 73 2.62 -4.75 -1.28
CA LEU A 73 1.20 -5.05 -1.11
C LEU A 73 0.92 -6.51 -1.47
N ASN A 74 0.46 -7.28 -0.49
CA ASN A 74 0.11 -8.68 -0.63
C ASN A 74 -1.42 -8.87 -0.50
N HIS A 75 -1.88 -10.12 -0.50
CA HIS A 75 -3.30 -10.46 -0.34
C HIS A 75 -3.86 -10.19 1.08
N PHE A 76 -2.99 -9.89 2.03
CA PHE A 76 -3.32 -9.48 3.40
C PHE A 76 -3.36 -7.95 3.55
N ALA A 77 -3.24 -7.19 2.46
CA ALA A 77 -3.28 -5.73 2.54
C ALA A 77 -4.62 -5.19 3.08
N ASP A 78 -5.69 -5.99 3.03
CA ASP A 78 -7.01 -5.69 3.58
C ASP A 78 -7.22 -6.19 5.03
N LEU A 79 -6.18 -6.71 5.68
CA LEU A 79 -6.20 -7.12 7.08
C LEU A 79 -5.56 -6.06 7.98
N ARG A 80 -6.22 -5.75 9.09
CA ARG A 80 -5.68 -4.83 10.10
C ARG A 80 -4.49 -5.47 10.82
N PRO A 81 -3.51 -4.66 11.28
CA PRO A 81 -2.48 -5.14 12.20
C PRO A 81 -3.08 -5.70 13.50
N GLU A 82 -4.24 -5.19 13.94
CA GLU A 82 -4.96 -5.71 15.12
C GLU A 82 -5.65 -7.06 14.85
N GLU A 83 -5.93 -7.38 13.58
CA GLU A 83 -6.48 -8.68 13.15
C GLU A 83 -5.38 -9.65 12.74
N MET A 84 -4.12 -9.21 12.63
CA MET A 84 -3.00 -10.11 12.50
C MET A 84 -2.90 -10.92 13.80
N PRO A 85 -3.00 -12.27 13.75
CA PRO A 85 -2.79 -13.09 14.92
C PRO A 85 -1.40 -12.77 15.49
N CYS A 86 -1.39 -12.33 16.76
CA CYS A 86 -0.20 -12.05 17.55
C CYS A 86 0.70 -13.29 17.51
N GLY A 87 1.75 -13.26 16.67
CA GLY A 87 2.61 -14.42 16.44
C GLY A 87 3.49 -14.37 15.19
N LEU A 88 3.23 -13.47 14.22
CA LEU A 88 4.04 -13.33 13.01
C LEU A 88 4.96 -12.10 13.00
N ILE A 89 5.52 -11.76 14.18
CA ILE A 89 6.75 -10.97 14.21
C ILE A 89 7.88 -11.98 14.00
N VAL A 90 8.29 -12.17 12.74
CA VAL A 90 9.51 -12.92 12.44
C VAL A 90 10.68 -11.98 12.76
N PRO A 91 11.56 -12.31 13.73
CA PRO A 91 12.70 -11.47 14.10
C PRO A 91 13.73 -11.34 12.97
#